data_AF-A0A250DLD7-F1
#
_entry.id   AF-A0A250DLD7-F1
#
_cell.length_a   1.000
_cell.length_b   1.000
_cell.length_c   1.000
_cell.angle_alpha   90.00
_cell.angle_beta   90.00
_cell.angle_gamma   90.00
#
_symmetry.space_group_name_H-M   'P 1'
#
loop_
_entity.id
_entity.type
_entity.pdbx_description
1 polymer ?
#
loop_
_entity_poly.entity_id
_entity_poly.type
_entity_poly.pdbx_seq_one_letter_code
_entity_poly.pdbx_strand_id
1 'polypeptide(L)'
;MVLIPLVDGSDFAVKAPDVQEWQQAYPSVDVVGELLRARIWCKDNPAKRKTAKGVRRFLSGWLGKEQDRGGPKASTTTVVPLVDGVAWWKVAGFTHIAEAQNERCHIGNYREFQGGKRVTQAVAA
;
A
#
# COMPACT_ATOMS: atom_id res chain seq x y z
N MET A 1 -3.47 16.35 -24.69
CA MET A 1 -3.75 17.26 -23.56
C MET A 1 -4.80 16.63 -22.68
N VAL A 2 -4.54 16.48 -21.38
CA VAL A 2 -5.50 15.96 -20.40
C VAL A 2 -5.85 17.08 -19.41
N LEU A 3 -7.14 17.25 -19.13
CA LEU A 3 -7.65 18.26 -18.19
C LEU A 3 -8.10 17.59 -16.89
N ILE A 4 -7.49 17.99 -15.77
CA ILE A 4 -7.85 17.48 -14.44
C ILE A 4 -8.71 18.51 -13.72
N PRO A 5 -9.97 18.19 -13.37
CA PRO A 5 -10.83 19.13 -12.68
C PRO A 5 -10.31 19.37 -11.25
N LEU A 6 -10.20 20.65 -10.88
CA LEU A 6 -9.74 21.10 -9.56
C LEU A 6 -10.92 21.40 -8.64
N VAL A 7 -10.61 21.57 -7.36
CA VAL A 7 -11.61 21.91 -6.32
C VAL A 7 -12.25 23.28 -6.54
N ASP A 8 -11.50 24.20 -7.15
CA ASP A 8 -11.93 25.58 -7.45
C ASP A 8 -12.88 25.66 -8.68
N GLY A 9 -13.16 24.53 -9.33
CA GLY A 9 -13.95 24.49 -10.56
C GLY A 9 -13.13 24.72 -11.84
N SER A 10 -11.92 25.26 -11.70
CA SER A 10 -10.92 25.36 -12.78
C SER A 10 -10.35 23.99 -13.18
N ASP A 11 -9.80 23.87 -14.39
CA ASP A 11 -9.11 22.67 -14.88
C ASP A 11 -7.59 22.87 -14.92
N PHE A 12 -6.86 21.86 -14.44
CA PHE A 12 -5.41 21.80 -14.64
C PHE A 12 -5.09 21.12 -15.98
N ALA A 13 -4.50 21.87 -16.89
CA ALA A 13 -4.06 21.36 -18.18
C ALA A 13 -2.70 20.69 -18.08
N VAL A 14 -2.67 19.37 -18.23
CA VAL A 14 -1.44 18.61 -18.40
C VAL A 14 -0.95 18.80 -19.84
N LYS A 15 0.19 19.49 -19.98
CA LYS A 15 0.80 19.81 -21.28
C LYS A 15 1.60 18.61 -21.80
N ALA A 16 1.82 18.58 -23.11
CA ALA A 16 2.66 17.57 -23.77
C ALA A 16 4.05 17.39 -23.12
N PRO A 17 4.82 18.45 -22.78
CA PRO A 17 6.11 18.29 -22.12
C PRO A 17 6.02 17.61 -20.75
N ASP A 18 5.00 17.90 -19.94
CA ASP A 18 4.80 17.20 -18.65
C ASP A 18 4.52 15.71 -18.86
N VAL A 19 3.75 15.35 -19.88
CA VAL A 19 3.49 13.94 -20.23
C VAL A 19 4.78 13.25 -20.67
N GLN A 20 5.61 13.89 -21.48
CA GLN A 20 6.90 13.33 -21.90
C GLN A 20 7.86 13.14 -20.72
N GLU A 21 7.95 14.12 -19.82
CA GLU A 21 8.73 14.03 -18.58
C GLU A 21 8.28 12.82 -17.73
N TRP A 22 6.97 12.62 -17.58
CA TRP A 22 6.43 11.48 -16.83
C TRP A 22 6.59 10.15 -17.56
N GLN A 23 6.50 10.10 -18.88
CA GLN A 23 6.77 8.88 -19.65
C GLN A 23 8.23 8.41 -19.48
N GLN A 24 9.18 9.36 -19.35
CA GLN A 24 10.57 9.04 -19.06
C GLN A 24 10.76 8.57 -17.61
N ALA A 25 10.05 9.17 -16.65
CA ALA A 25 10.14 8.82 -15.24
C ALA A 25 9.45 7.49 -14.88
N TYR A 26 8.36 7.15 -15.59
CA TYR A 26 7.51 5.98 -15.34
C TYR A 26 7.42 5.09 -16.59
N PRO A 27 8.53 4.46 -17.03
CA PRO A 27 8.58 3.71 -18.28
C PRO A 27 7.66 2.47 -18.32
N SER A 28 7.29 1.94 -17.15
CA SER A 28 6.42 0.76 -17.05
C SER A 28 4.93 1.10 -17.00
N VAL A 29 4.57 2.39 -17.10
CA VAL A 29 3.20 2.88 -16.93
C VAL A 29 2.71 3.52 -18.22
N ASP A 30 1.48 3.19 -18.64
CA ASP A 30 0.77 3.97 -19.66
C ASP A 30 0.31 5.31 -19.07
N VAL A 31 1.20 6.30 -19.09
CA VAL A 31 0.98 7.62 -18.49
C VAL A 31 -0.30 8.27 -19.01
N VAL A 32 -0.60 8.19 -20.31
CA VAL A 32 -1.78 8.85 -20.87
C VAL A 32 -3.06 8.19 -20.36
N GLY A 33 -3.12 6.86 -20.38
CA GLY A 33 -4.24 6.10 -19.81
C GLY A 33 -4.44 6.39 -18.32
N GLU A 34 -3.37 6.42 -17.54
CA GLU A 34 -3.43 6.73 -16.11
C GLU A 34 -3.88 8.16 -15.80
N LEU A 35 -3.47 9.15 -16.60
CA LEU A 35 -3.96 10.51 -16.45
C LEU A 35 -5.46 10.62 -16.72
N LEU A 36 -6.01 9.84 -17.66
CA LEU A 36 -7.45 9.77 -17.89
C LEU A 36 -8.17 9.12 -16.71
N ARG A 37 -7.62 8.05 -16.13
CA ARG A 37 -8.17 7.43 -14.90
C ARG A 37 -8.15 8.40 -13.72
N ALA A 38 -7.06 9.13 -13.53
CA ALA A 38 -6.94 10.18 -12.52
C ALA A 38 -7.99 11.29 -12.72
N ARG A 39 -8.29 11.66 -13.98
CA ARG A 39 -9.37 12.59 -14.31
C ARG A 39 -10.73 12.07 -13.87
N ILE A 40 -11.06 10.82 -14.23
CA ILE A 40 -12.33 10.20 -13.84
C ILE A 40 -12.44 10.13 -12.31
N TRP A 41 -11.36 9.75 -11.62
CA TRP A 41 -11.34 9.74 -10.15
C TRP A 41 -11.67 11.10 -9.54
N CYS A 42 -11.12 12.20 -10.06
CA CYS A 42 -11.46 13.56 -9.61
C CYS A 42 -12.90 13.98 -9.93
N LYS A 43 -13.49 13.44 -11.01
CA LYS A 43 -14.91 13.66 -11.32
C LYS A 43 -15.82 12.92 -10.35
N ASP A 44 -15.51 11.64 -10.09
CA ASP A 44 -16.29 10.76 -9.21
C ASP A 44 -16.16 11.15 -7.74
N ASN A 45 -15.04 11.82 -7.37
CA ASN A 45 -14.77 12.25 -6.00
C ASN A 45 -14.69 13.79 -5.92
N PRO A 46 -15.80 14.52 -6.11
CA PRO A 46 -15.81 15.98 -6.12
C PRO A 46 -15.28 16.59 -4.81
N ALA A 47 -15.61 15.98 -3.67
CA ALA A 47 -15.12 16.40 -2.35
C ALA A 47 -13.60 16.15 -2.14
N LYS A 48 -12.95 15.33 -2.98
CA LYS A 48 -11.52 14.99 -2.87
C LYS A 48 -10.66 15.54 -4.00
N ARG A 49 -11.22 16.43 -4.84
CA ARG A 49 -10.49 17.14 -5.89
C ARG A 49 -9.29 17.87 -5.32
N LYS A 50 -8.24 18.00 -6.13
CA LYS A 50 -6.99 18.63 -5.72
C LYS A 50 -7.01 20.12 -6.00
N THR A 51 -6.17 20.85 -5.30
CA THR A 51 -5.87 22.25 -5.58
C THR A 51 -4.84 22.34 -6.71
N ALA A 52 -4.73 23.51 -7.36
CA ALA A 52 -3.73 23.74 -8.42
C ALA A 52 -2.29 23.44 -7.94
N LYS A 53 -1.98 23.73 -6.68
CA LYS A 53 -0.67 23.44 -6.08
C LYS A 53 -0.47 21.94 -5.79
N GLY A 54 -1.54 21.23 -5.45
CA GLY A 54 -1.49 19.83 -5.03
C GLY A 54 -1.62 18.81 -6.17
N VAL A 55 -2.17 19.21 -7.33
CA VAL A 55 -2.49 18.29 -8.43
C VAL A 55 -1.24 17.63 -9.03
N ARG A 56 -0.12 18.36 -9.19
CA ARG A 56 1.13 17.79 -9.73
C ARG A 56 1.67 16.67 -8.83
N ARG A 57 1.69 16.90 -7.51
CA ARG A 57 2.10 15.89 -6.50
C ARG A 57 1.14 14.70 -6.45
N PHE A 58 -0.15 14.93 -6.66
CA PHE A 58 -1.13 13.86 -6.75
C PHE A 58 -0.88 12.96 -7.96
N LEU A 59 -0.65 13.55 -9.15
CA LEU A 59 -0.39 12.79 -10.38
C LEU A 59 0.93 12.01 -10.31
N SER A 60 2.02 12.60 -9.82
CA SER A 60 3.28 11.86 -9.65
C SER A 60 3.15 10.72 -8.63
N GLY A 61 2.42 10.93 -7.53
CA GLY A 61 2.12 9.86 -6.57
C GLY A 61 1.20 8.77 -7.14
N TRP A 62 0.27 9.12 -8.04
CA TRP A 62 -0.58 8.17 -8.75
C TRP A 62 0.26 7.27 -9.68
N LEU A 63 1.06 7.89 -10.55
CA LEU A 63 1.92 7.18 -11.50
C LEU A 63 2.97 6.31 -10.81
N GLY A 64 3.56 6.79 -9.70
CA GLY A 64 4.50 5.99 -8.90
C GLY A 64 3.86 4.72 -8.35
N LYS A 65 2.64 4.82 -7.81
CA LYS A 65 1.90 3.64 -7.32
C LYS A 65 1.55 2.65 -8.42
N GLU A 66 1.23 3.14 -9.61
CA GLU A 66 0.94 2.26 -10.75
C GLU A 66 2.21 1.57 -11.27
N GLN A 67 3.36 2.27 -11.27
CA GLN A 67 4.64 1.64 -11.57
C GLN A 67 4.98 0.53 -10.56
N ASP A 68 4.79 0.81 -9.26
CA ASP A 68 5.05 -0.17 -8.19
C ASP A 68 4.08 -1.36 -8.23
N ARG A 69 2.85 -1.16 -8.74
CA ARG A 69 1.87 -2.23 -8.97
C ARG A 69 2.21 -3.11 -10.17
N GLY A 70 2.83 -2.55 -11.19
CA GLY A 70 3.25 -3.25 -12.40
C GLY A 70 4.54 -4.07 -12.24
N GLY A 71 5.29 -3.86 -11.17
CA GLY A 71 6.44 -4.70 -10.82
C GLY A 71 6.00 -6.13 -10.50
N PRO A 72 6.82 -7.16 -10.79
CA PRO A 72 6.54 -8.50 -10.30
C PRO A 72 6.37 -8.40 -8.79
N LYS A 73 5.20 -8.79 -8.29
CA LYS A 73 4.98 -8.86 -6.85
C LYS A 73 6.13 -9.70 -6.33
N ALA A 74 7.04 -9.10 -5.57
CA ALA A 74 7.96 -9.85 -4.76
C ALA A 74 7.05 -10.72 -3.92
N SER A 75 6.92 -11.99 -4.30
CA SER A 75 6.25 -13.00 -3.51
C SER A 75 6.97 -12.89 -2.18
N THR A 76 6.31 -12.25 -1.23
CA THR A 76 6.80 -12.19 0.13
C THR A 76 6.73 -13.63 0.56
N THR A 77 7.83 -14.36 0.35
CA THR A 77 8.09 -15.63 0.99
C THR A 77 7.96 -15.29 2.46
N THR A 78 6.78 -15.59 3.02
CA THR A 78 6.54 -15.43 4.44
C THR A 78 7.50 -16.41 5.08
N VAL A 79 8.67 -15.93 5.50
CA VAL A 79 9.58 -16.72 6.33
C VAL A 79 8.85 -16.89 7.64
N VAL A 80 8.09 -17.98 7.77
CA VAL A 80 7.42 -18.31 9.01
C VAL A 80 8.52 -18.61 10.02
N PRO A 81 8.65 -17.87 11.13
CA PRO A 81 9.65 -18.19 12.13
C PRO A 81 9.34 -19.59 12.69
N LEU A 82 10.29 -20.51 12.52
CA LEU A 82 10.19 -21.86 13.04
C LEU A 82 10.77 -21.88 14.46
N VAL A 83 10.06 -22.51 15.38
CA VAL A 83 10.53 -22.87 16.71
C VAL A 83 10.84 -24.37 16.64
N ASP A 84 12.10 -24.75 16.82
CA ASP A 84 12.55 -26.15 16.76
C ASP A 84 12.14 -26.90 15.47
N GLY A 85 12.14 -26.20 14.33
CA GLY A 85 11.77 -26.77 13.04
C GLY A 85 10.26 -26.87 12.77
N VAL A 86 9.42 -26.33 13.66
CA VAL A 86 7.96 -26.28 13.51
C VAL A 86 7.49 -24.83 13.48
N ALA A 87 6.54 -24.51 12.60
CA ALA A 87 5.93 -23.18 12.57
C ALA A 87 5.28 -22.84 13.93
N TRP A 88 5.61 -21.69 14.50
CA TRP A 88 5.16 -21.26 15.83
C TRP A 88 3.64 -21.35 16.04
N TRP A 89 2.85 -21.07 15.00
CA TRP A 89 1.39 -21.08 15.08
C TRP A 89 0.83 -22.50 15.27
N LYS A 90 1.51 -23.54 14.76
CA LYS A 90 1.14 -24.94 15.04
C LYS A 90 1.43 -25.32 16.49
N VAL A 91 2.56 -24.84 17.02
CA VAL A 91 2.93 -25.04 18.44
C VAL A 91 1.93 -24.33 19.37
N ALA A 92 1.39 -23.20 18.92
CA ALA A 92 0.33 -22.46 19.62
C ALA A 92 -1.08 -23.06 19.46
N GLY A 93 -1.24 -24.16 18.71
CA GLY A 93 -2.52 -24.86 18.56
C GLY A 93 -3.40 -24.37 17.40
N PHE A 94 -2.91 -23.47 16.55
CA PHE A 94 -3.67 -22.99 15.40
C PHE A 94 -3.64 -23.96 14.23
N THR A 95 -4.78 -24.09 13.56
CA THR A 95 -4.92 -24.93 12.37
C THR A 95 -4.40 -24.21 11.12
N HIS A 96 -4.51 -22.88 11.07
CA HIS A 96 -4.07 -22.07 9.94
C HIS A 96 -3.33 -20.80 10.39
N ILE A 97 -2.31 -20.39 9.61
CA ILE A 97 -1.54 -19.17 9.87
C ILE A 97 -2.39 -17.89 9.81
N ALA A 98 -3.46 -17.88 8.99
CA ALA A 98 -4.36 -16.74 8.86
C ALA A 98 -5.16 -16.49 10.15
N GLU A 99 -5.56 -17.57 10.83
CA GLU A 99 -6.24 -17.53 12.13
C GLU A 99 -5.30 -16.95 13.20
N ALA A 100 -4.07 -17.45 13.25
CA ALA A 100 -3.01 -16.93 14.12
C ALA A 100 -2.64 -15.45 13.86
N GLN A 101 -2.77 -14.98 12.61
CA GLN A 101 -2.54 -13.57 12.26
C GLN A 101 -3.72 -12.67 12.65
N ASN A 102 -4.95 -13.18 12.56
CA ASN A 102 -6.16 -12.45 12.90
C ASN A 102 -6.33 -12.30 14.42
N GLU A 103 -6.00 -13.34 15.18
CA GLU A 103 -5.99 -13.29 16.65
C GLU A 103 -4.90 -12.39 17.23
N ARG A 104 -3.82 -12.17 16.47
CA ARG A 104 -2.74 -11.22 16.80
C ARG A 104 -3.21 -9.76 16.88
N CYS A 105 -4.44 -9.45 16.46
CA CYS A 105 -4.92 -8.08 16.31
C CYS A 105 -5.77 -7.54 17.49
N HIS A 106 -6.12 -8.37 18.49
CA HIS A 106 -6.80 -7.84 19.68
C HIS A 106 -6.26 -8.43 21.00
N ILE A 107 -5.74 -7.51 21.83
CA ILE A 107 -5.64 -7.57 23.29
C ILE A 107 -4.45 -8.34 23.87
N GLY A 108 -3.54 -7.59 24.52
CA GLY A 108 -2.96 -7.97 25.80
C GLY A 108 -1.68 -8.81 25.86
N ASN A 109 -1.35 -9.63 24.84
CA ASN A 109 -0.37 -10.71 25.02
C ASN A 109 1.09 -10.48 24.55
N TYR A 110 1.46 -9.24 24.20
CA TYR A 110 2.85 -8.90 23.83
C TYR A 110 3.89 -9.22 24.93
N ARG A 111 3.48 -9.26 26.21
CA ARG A 111 4.39 -9.50 27.34
C ARG A 111 4.75 -10.96 27.59
N GLU A 112 3.98 -11.92 27.06
CA GLU A 112 4.19 -13.35 27.37
C GLU A 112 5.06 -14.08 26.35
N PHE A 113 5.45 -13.43 25.24
CA PHE A 113 6.22 -14.06 24.17
C PHE A 113 7.30 -13.13 23.63
N GLN A 114 8.57 -13.45 23.90
CA GLN A 114 9.73 -12.77 23.33
C GLN A 114 10.52 -13.74 22.45
N GLY A 115 10.81 -13.35 21.20
CA GLY A 115 11.70 -14.13 20.31
C GLY A 115 11.18 -15.52 19.92
N GLY A 116 9.85 -15.72 19.90
CA GLY A 116 9.25 -17.00 19.49
C GLY A 116 9.16 -18.07 20.58
N LYS A 117 9.47 -17.73 21.85
CA LYS A 117 9.29 -18.63 23.00
C LYS A 117 8.28 -18.04 23.98
N ARG A 118 7.43 -18.88 24.59
CA ARG A 118 6.54 -18.49 25.69
C ARG A 118 7.39 -18.26 26.93
N VAL A 119 7.34 -17.05 27.49
CA VAL A 119 8.00 -16.74 28.76
C VAL A 119 7.09 -17.30 29.86
N THR A 120 7.53 -18.36 30.54
CA THR A 120 6.86 -18.82 31.76
C THR A 120 6.97 -17.72 32.81
N GLN A 121 5.85 -17.08 33.15
CA GLN A 121 5.80 -16.22 34.31
C GLN A 121 6.05 -17.10 35.54
N ALA A 122 7.21 -16.95 36.17
CA ALA A 122 7.47 -17.54 37.47
C ALA A 122 6.44 -16.95 38.46
N VAL A 123 5.61 -17.83 39.03
CA VAL A 123 4.67 -17.51 40.09
C VAL A 123 5.49 -17.06 41.30
N ALA A 124 5.42 -15.77 41.64
CA ALA A 124 5.88 -15.28 42.93
C ALA A 124 4.78 -15.56 43.97
N ALA A 125 5.19 -16.22 45.05
CA ALA A 125 4.41 -16.45 46.26
C ALA A 125 4.08 -15.15 47.00
#